data_AF-A0A841BSK9-F1
#
_entry.id   AF-A0A841BSK9-F1
#
_cell.length_a   1.000
_cell.length_b   1.000
_cell.length_c   1.000
_cell.angle_alpha   90.00
_cell.angle_beta   90.00
_cell.angle_gamma   90.00
#
_symmetry.space_group_name_H-M   'P 1'
#
loop_
_entity.id
_entity.type
_entity.pdbx_description
1 polymer ?
#
loop_
_entity_poly.entity_id
_entity_poly.type
_entity_poly.pdbx_seq_one_letter_code
_entity_poly.pdbx_strand_id
1 'polypeptide(L)'
;MSQPGPILWGFLAIFTALGILALIRMIRVQRRRQSSFDDRPVIRDEDDVVIDPDGLEAIAANAVVAAQRAAIVAAEALAEHAEAEALRDAVWQEHGIAARALETATTATGSFPVISSVSGTDQKEISRAARAAYRRGEISVDELQAVWQRVGGWDPVWAQRAHELAKLRADGAETWRRYELAALAERAARMRADVAVIAARALADEAAEAAREAELSHRP
;
A
#
# COMPACT_ATOMS: atom_id res chain seq x y z
N MET A 1 -6.52 17.24 18.76
CA MET A 1 -7.33 16.25 18.00
C MET A 1 -7.34 16.70 16.56
N SER A 2 -6.46 16.13 15.75
CA SER A 2 -6.26 16.54 14.36
C SER A 2 -7.31 15.88 13.48
N GLN A 3 -8.17 16.68 12.83
CA GLN A 3 -9.13 16.14 11.88
C GLN A 3 -8.37 15.56 10.66
N PRO A 4 -8.66 14.32 10.25
CA PRO A 4 -8.09 13.76 9.03
C PRO A 4 -8.49 14.64 7.84
N GLY A 5 -7.50 15.14 7.10
CA GLY A 5 -7.70 16.08 6.01
C GLY A 5 -8.57 15.51 4.88
N PRO A 6 -9.22 16.39 4.08
CA PRO A 6 -10.20 16.02 3.05
C PRO A 6 -9.67 15.09 1.95
N ILE A 7 -8.35 14.96 1.83
CA ILE A 7 -7.68 14.09 0.86
C ILE A 7 -7.90 12.60 1.19
N LEU A 8 -7.95 12.23 2.49
CA LEU A 8 -8.13 10.83 2.89
C LEU A 8 -9.54 10.32 2.58
N TRP A 9 -10.54 11.21 2.63
CA TRP A 9 -11.93 10.90 2.26
C TRP A 9 -12.12 10.73 0.76
N GLY A 10 -11.35 11.45 -0.07
CA GLY A 10 -11.40 11.32 -1.53
C GLY A 10 -11.00 9.93 -2.01
N PHE A 11 -9.92 9.36 -1.47
CA PHE A 11 -9.50 8.01 -1.83
C PHE A 11 -10.52 6.96 -1.40
N LEU A 12 -11.08 7.09 -0.19
CA LEU A 12 -12.11 6.16 0.29
C LEU A 12 -13.36 6.17 -0.60
N ALA A 13 -13.77 7.34 -1.09
CA ALA A 13 -14.90 7.49 -2.01
C ALA A 13 -14.63 6.85 -3.39
N ILE A 14 -13.41 6.98 -3.92
CA ILE A 14 -13.03 6.37 -5.21
C ILE A 14 -12.96 4.85 -5.10
N PHE A 15 -12.37 4.32 -4.03
CA PHE A 15 -12.30 2.86 -3.81
C PHE A 15 -13.68 2.24 -3.58
N THR A 16 -14.56 2.92 -2.84
CA THR A 16 -15.95 2.46 -2.69
C THR A 16 -16.73 2.52 -4.00
N ALA A 17 -16.55 3.58 -4.81
CA ALA A 17 -17.18 3.67 -6.13
C ALA A 17 -16.70 2.56 -7.08
N LEU A 18 -15.39 2.29 -7.13
CA LEU A 18 -14.82 1.19 -7.94
C LEU A 18 -15.29 -0.19 -7.46
N GLY A 19 -15.33 -0.39 -6.13
CA GLY A 19 -15.86 -1.61 -5.52
C GLY A 19 -17.32 -1.84 -5.91
N ILE A 20 -18.17 -0.82 -5.81
CA ILE A 20 -19.58 -0.87 -6.22
C ILE A 20 -19.70 -1.18 -7.72
N LEU A 21 -18.86 -0.58 -8.56
CA LEU A 21 -18.90 -0.80 -10.02
C LEU A 21 -18.47 -2.22 -10.41
N ALA A 22 -17.45 -2.77 -9.75
CA ALA A 22 -17.05 -4.16 -9.89
C ALA A 22 -18.16 -5.12 -9.43
N LEU A 23 -18.81 -4.81 -8.30
CA LEU A 23 -19.91 -5.60 -7.74
C LEU A 23 -21.16 -5.55 -8.66
N ILE A 24 -21.47 -4.39 -9.25
CA ILE A 24 -22.53 -4.25 -10.27
C ILE A 24 -22.20 -5.06 -11.52
N ARG A 25 -20.94 -5.07 -11.98
CA ARG A 25 -20.52 -5.89 -13.13
C ARG A 25 -20.64 -7.38 -12.82
N MET A 26 -20.20 -7.80 -11.63
CA MET A 26 -20.31 -9.19 -11.17
C MET A 26 -21.79 -9.61 -11.04
N ILE A 27 -22.65 -8.77 -10.45
CA ILE A 27 -24.10 -9.00 -10.38
C ILE A 27 -24.71 -9.08 -11.79
N ARG A 28 -24.28 -8.26 -12.76
CA ARG A 28 -24.77 -8.35 -14.14
C ARG A 28 -24.32 -9.63 -14.84
N VAL A 29 -23.09 -10.07 -14.63
CA VAL A 29 -22.57 -11.32 -15.19
C VAL A 29 -23.27 -12.53 -14.55
N GLN A 30 -23.45 -12.52 -13.22
CA GLN A 30 -24.24 -13.54 -12.53
C GLN A 30 -25.71 -13.51 -12.93
N ARG A 31 -26.34 -12.33 -13.05
CA ARG A 31 -27.72 -12.22 -13.55
C ARG A 31 -27.89 -12.71 -14.97
N ARG A 32 -26.90 -12.55 -15.86
CA ARG A 32 -26.95 -13.17 -17.20
C ARG A 32 -26.89 -14.69 -17.11
N ARG A 33 -26.12 -15.25 -16.17
CA ARG A 33 -26.08 -16.70 -15.92
C ARG A 33 -27.36 -17.22 -15.24
N GLN A 34 -27.96 -16.44 -14.33
CA GLN A 34 -29.18 -16.79 -13.61
C GLN A 34 -30.46 -16.54 -14.43
N SER A 35 -30.53 -15.49 -15.24
CA SER A 35 -31.66 -15.29 -16.17
C SER A 35 -31.69 -16.37 -17.22
N SER A 36 -30.53 -16.92 -17.62
CA SER A 36 -30.45 -18.11 -18.46
C SER A 36 -30.85 -19.41 -17.73
N PHE A 37 -31.10 -19.36 -16.42
CA PHE A 37 -31.51 -20.49 -15.59
C PHE A 37 -32.98 -20.40 -15.15
N ASP A 38 -33.52 -19.19 -14.92
CA ASP A 38 -34.93 -18.95 -14.61
C ASP A 38 -35.83 -18.82 -15.86
N ASP A 39 -35.29 -18.46 -17.03
CA ASP A 39 -35.94 -18.66 -18.34
C ASP A 39 -35.55 -20.03 -18.94
N ARG A 40 -35.43 -21.06 -18.10
CA ARG A 40 -35.51 -22.43 -18.60
C ARG A 40 -36.99 -22.78 -18.72
N PRO A 41 -37.59 -22.77 -19.93
CA PRO A 41 -38.77 -23.58 -20.13
C PRO A 41 -38.47 -24.97 -19.57
N VAL A 42 -39.45 -25.57 -18.90
CA VAL A 42 -39.44 -26.99 -18.59
C VAL A 42 -39.46 -27.71 -19.94
N ILE A 43 -38.29 -27.84 -20.57
CA ILE A 43 -38.08 -28.65 -21.77
C ILE A 43 -37.92 -30.06 -21.26
N ARG A 44 -39.06 -30.71 -21.15
CA ARG A 44 -39.19 -32.14 -21.21
C ARG A 44 -39.29 -32.46 -22.71
N ASP A 45 -38.14 -32.38 -23.39
CA ASP A 45 -37.87 -32.95 -24.72
C ASP A 45 -36.34 -33.04 -24.83
N GLU A 46 -35.81 -34.25 -24.67
CA GLU A 46 -34.42 -34.64 -24.98
C GLU A 46 -34.24 -34.78 -26.50
N ASP A 47 -34.99 -34.00 -27.28
CA ASP A 47 -34.92 -33.97 -28.73
C ASP A 47 -33.69 -33.18 -29.15
N ASP A 48 -32.59 -33.92 -29.33
CA ASP A 48 -31.52 -33.72 -30.31
C ASP A 48 -31.19 -32.25 -30.60
N VAL A 49 -30.48 -31.60 -29.66
CA VAL A 49 -29.77 -30.35 -29.97
C VAL A 49 -28.64 -30.73 -30.92
N VAL A 50 -28.96 -30.71 -32.22
CA VAL A 50 -27.97 -30.82 -33.29
C VAL A 50 -27.07 -29.59 -33.15
N ILE A 51 -25.92 -29.80 -32.50
CA ILE A 51 -24.88 -28.78 -32.42
C ILE A 51 -24.34 -28.63 -33.83
N ASP A 52 -24.59 -27.46 -34.42
CA ASP A 52 -24.06 -27.09 -35.73
C ASP A 52 -22.52 -27.11 -35.66
N PRO A 53 -21.83 -27.94 -36.48
CA PRO A 53 -20.36 -28.02 -36.48
C PRO A 53 -19.71 -26.66 -36.77
N ASP A 54 -20.35 -25.81 -37.58
CA ASP A 54 -19.89 -24.45 -37.87
C ASP A 54 -19.93 -23.57 -36.61
N GLY A 55 -20.88 -23.83 -35.70
CA GLY A 55 -20.98 -23.17 -34.41
C GLY A 55 -19.82 -23.52 -33.46
N LEU A 56 -19.35 -24.77 -33.48
CA LEU A 56 -18.21 -25.21 -32.67
C LEU A 56 -16.89 -24.61 -33.14
N GLU A 57 -16.68 -24.49 -34.44
CA GLU A 57 -15.48 -23.82 -34.99
C GLU A 57 -15.43 -22.34 -34.57
N ALA A 58 -16.57 -21.65 -34.62
CA ALA A 58 -16.68 -20.26 -34.16
C ALA A 58 -16.40 -20.12 -32.66
N ILE A 59 -16.87 -21.07 -31.83
CA ILE A 59 -16.58 -21.11 -30.39
C ILE A 59 -15.08 -21.30 -30.14
N ALA A 60 -14.45 -22.28 -30.82
CA ALA A 60 -13.02 -22.55 -30.71
C ALA A 60 -12.18 -21.32 -31.11
N ALA A 61 -12.52 -20.66 -32.22
CA ALA A 61 -11.84 -19.45 -32.66
C ALA A 61 -11.95 -18.30 -31.64
N ASN A 62 -13.14 -18.09 -31.06
CA ASN A 62 -13.36 -17.09 -30.02
C ASN A 62 -12.57 -17.40 -28.73
N ALA A 63 -12.51 -18.68 -28.35
CA ALA A 63 -11.75 -19.12 -27.17
C ALA A 63 -10.24 -18.87 -27.35
N VAL A 64 -9.69 -19.13 -28.53
CA VAL A 64 -8.28 -18.82 -28.86
C VAL A 64 -8.00 -17.32 -28.73
N VAL A 65 -8.87 -16.46 -29.28
CA VAL A 65 -8.71 -15.00 -29.17
C VAL A 65 -8.80 -14.55 -27.71
N ALA A 66 -9.70 -15.13 -26.91
CA ALA A 66 -9.81 -14.84 -25.49
C ALA A 66 -8.54 -15.25 -24.72
N ALA A 67 -8.01 -16.44 -24.99
CA ALA A 67 -6.76 -16.94 -24.39
C ALA A 67 -5.56 -16.04 -24.73
N GLN A 68 -5.43 -15.61 -25.99
CA GLN A 68 -4.37 -14.68 -26.41
C GLN A 68 -4.44 -13.34 -25.68
N ARG A 69 -5.65 -12.75 -25.56
CA ARG A 69 -5.84 -11.51 -24.81
C ARG A 69 -5.50 -11.67 -23.34
N ALA A 70 -5.89 -12.78 -22.73
CA ALA A 70 -5.56 -13.07 -21.33
C ALA A 70 -4.06 -13.26 -21.12
N ALA A 71 -3.35 -13.87 -22.08
CA ALA A 71 -1.90 -13.99 -22.03
C ALA A 71 -1.19 -12.63 -22.06
N ILE A 72 -1.67 -11.69 -22.89
CA ILE A 72 -1.15 -10.30 -22.92
C ILE A 72 -1.37 -9.61 -21.57
N VAL A 73 -2.58 -9.69 -21.02
CA VAL A 73 -2.90 -9.10 -19.70
C VAL A 73 -2.06 -9.71 -18.59
N ALA A 74 -1.80 -11.03 -18.64
CA ALA A 74 -0.92 -11.69 -17.67
C ALA A 74 0.52 -11.19 -17.79
N ALA A 75 1.04 -10.99 -19.01
CA ALA A 75 2.37 -10.44 -19.22
C ALA A 75 2.49 -9.00 -18.70
N GLU A 76 1.50 -8.15 -18.96
CA GLU A 76 1.44 -6.78 -18.44
C GLU A 76 1.40 -6.77 -16.91
N ALA A 77 0.55 -7.60 -16.30
CA ALA A 77 0.44 -7.68 -14.85
C ALA A 77 1.74 -8.18 -14.18
N LEU A 78 2.47 -9.09 -14.82
CA LEU A 78 3.79 -9.53 -14.35
C LEU A 78 4.85 -8.42 -14.46
N ALA A 79 4.82 -7.63 -15.55
CA ALA A 79 5.71 -6.48 -15.68
C ALA A 79 5.44 -5.42 -14.59
N GLU A 80 4.17 -5.10 -14.34
CA GLU A 80 3.78 -4.20 -13.25
C GLU A 80 4.19 -4.73 -11.87
N HIS A 81 4.10 -6.05 -11.64
CA HIS A 81 4.58 -6.66 -10.40
C HIS A 81 6.09 -6.49 -10.24
N ALA A 82 6.88 -6.73 -11.29
CA ALA A 82 8.31 -6.55 -11.27
C ALA A 82 8.72 -5.09 -10.99
N GLU A 83 8.01 -4.11 -11.56
CA GLU A 83 8.24 -2.69 -11.28
C GLU A 83 7.93 -2.33 -9.81
N ALA A 84 6.82 -2.85 -9.27
CA ALA A 84 6.44 -2.63 -7.88
C ALA A 84 7.42 -3.27 -6.90
N GLU A 85 7.95 -4.46 -7.22
CA GLU A 85 9.01 -5.12 -6.46
C GLU A 85 10.30 -4.30 -6.46
N ALA A 86 10.74 -3.84 -7.64
CA ALA A 86 11.94 -2.99 -7.74
C ALA A 86 11.80 -1.70 -6.92
N LEU A 87 10.61 -1.08 -6.93
CA LEU A 87 10.33 0.10 -6.10
C LEU A 87 10.38 -0.21 -4.60
N ARG A 88 9.74 -1.30 -4.15
CA ARG A 88 9.79 -1.75 -2.75
C ARG A 88 11.24 -1.94 -2.30
N ASP A 89 12.05 -2.58 -3.12
CA ASP A 89 13.44 -2.87 -2.79
C ASP A 89 14.30 -1.60 -2.77
N ALA A 90 14.09 -0.67 -3.71
CA ALA A 90 14.74 0.64 -3.69
C ALA A 90 14.44 1.42 -2.40
N VAL A 91 13.17 1.49 -2.00
CA VAL A 91 12.76 2.18 -0.77
C VAL A 91 13.25 1.46 0.49
N TRP A 92 13.36 0.13 0.46
CA TRP A 92 13.99 -0.63 1.54
C TRP A 92 15.46 -0.26 1.74
N GLN A 93 16.21 -0.07 0.64
CA GLN A 93 17.60 0.40 0.72
C GLN A 93 17.70 1.81 1.29
N GLU A 94 16.81 2.73 0.89
CA GLU A 94 16.73 4.09 1.45
C GLU A 94 16.48 4.07 2.97
N HIS A 95 15.52 3.26 3.41
CA HIS A 95 15.26 3.05 4.85
C HIS A 95 16.50 2.50 5.56
N GLY A 96 17.21 1.54 4.96
CA GLY A 96 18.46 1.01 5.51
C GLY A 96 19.56 2.07 5.65
N ILE A 97 19.66 3.01 4.71
CA ILE A 97 20.59 4.15 4.81
C ILE A 97 20.19 5.08 5.95
N ALA A 98 18.90 5.44 6.06
CA ALA A 98 18.40 6.29 7.13
C ALA A 98 18.58 5.67 8.52
N ALA A 99 18.30 4.37 8.66
CA ALA A 99 18.48 3.63 9.90
C ALA A 99 19.95 3.61 10.36
N ARG A 100 20.90 3.34 9.45
CA ARG A 100 22.34 3.40 9.75
C ARG A 100 22.80 4.80 10.13
N ALA A 101 22.29 5.83 9.48
CA ALA A 101 22.61 7.22 9.82
C ALA A 101 22.15 7.56 11.25
N LEU A 102 20.93 7.15 11.62
CA LEU A 102 20.40 7.32 12.98
C LEU A 102 21.20 6.54 14.03
N GLU A 103 21.56 5.29 13.74
CA GLU A 103 22.38 4.47 14.62
C GLU A 103 23.77 5.08 14.84
N THR A 104 24.41 5.53 13.75
CA THR A 104 25.71 6.22 13.81
C THR A 104 25.63 7.49 14.63
N ALA A 105 24.59 8.31 14.43
CA ALA A 105 24.38 9.52 15.23
C ALA A 105 24.10 9.22 16.71
N THR A 106 23.35 8.15 16.99
CA THR A 106 23.00 7.75 18.36
C THR A 106 24.23 7.25 19.11
N THR A 107 25.06 6.42 18.46
CA THR A 107 26.32 5.91 19.03
C THR A 107 27.35 7.02 19.22
N ALA A 108 27.51 7.92 18.25
CA ALA A 108 28.39 9.09 18.34
C ALA A 108 27.95 10.07 19.44
N THR A 109 26.65 10.11 19.75
CA THR A 109 26.14 10.95 20.83
C THR A 109 26.56 10.43 22.19
N GLY A 110 26.78 9.13 22.41
CA GLY A 110 27.28 8.57 23.68
C GLY A 110 26.46 8.93 24.93
N SER A 111 26.82 8.33 26.07
CA SER A 111 26.32 8.78 27.39
C SER A 111 27.17 9.97 27.84
N PHE A 112 26.96 11.17 27.29
CA PHE A 112 27.63 12.36 27.85
C PHE A 112 27.11 12.59 29.28
N PRO A 113 28.00 12.76 30.26
CA PRO A 113 27.58 13.01 31.62
C PRO A 113 26.81 14.34 31.66
N VAL A 114 25.53 14.27 32.03
CA VAL A 114 24.77 15.46 32.42
C VAL A 114 25.37 15.93 33.74
N ILE A 115 26.37 16.81 33.67
CA ILE A 115 26.92 17.47 34.85
C ILE A 115 25.88 18.52 35.25
N SER A 116 24.90 18.12 36.06
CA SER A 116 23.99 19.07 36.68
C SER A 116 24.76 19.83 37.75
N SER A 117 25.07 21.10 37.49
CA SER A 117 25.79 21.98 38.44
C SER A 117 24.92 22.42 39.62
N VAL A 118 23.62 22.14 39.58
CA VAL A 118 22.61 22.53 40.58
C VAL A 118 21.88 21.28 41.08
N SER A 119 21.57 21.22 42.38
CA SER A 119 20.81 20.12 42.96
C SER A 119 19.39 20.06 42.36
N GLY A 120 18.84 18.85 42.21
CA GLY A 120 17.52 18.67 41.57
C GLY A 120 16.36 19.36 42.29
N THR A 121 16.50 19.68 43.58
CA THR A 121 15.51 20.43 44.36
C THR A 121 15.58 21.92 44.03
N ASP A 122 16.79 22.50 44.01
CA ASP A 122 17.01 23.92 43.68
C ASP A 122 16.61 24.22 42.23
N GLN A 123 16.88 23.29 41.31
CA GLN A 123 16.46 23.41 39.91
C GLN A 123 14.93 23.52 39.77
N LYS A 124 14.16 22.73 40.54
CA LYS A 124 12.69 22.79 40.51
C LYS A 124 12.18 24.11 41.06
N GLU A 125 12.76 24.60 42.14
CA GLU A 125 12.36 25.87 42.75
C GLU A 125 12.66 27.06 41.83
N ILE A 126 13.87 27.13 41.26
CA ILE A 126 14.26 28.18 40.31
C ILE A 126 13.38 28.13 39.06
N SER A 127 13.12 26.94 38.51
CA SER A 127 12.24 26.77 37.33
C SER A 127 10.80 27.20 37.62
N ARG A 128 10.29 26.93 38.83
CA ARG A 128 8.94 27.33 39.25
C ARG A 128 8.84 28.83 39.47
N ALA A 129 9.85 29.44 40.08
CA ALA A 129 9.94 30.89 40.31
C ALA A 129 10.03 31.66 38.98
N ALA A 130 10.91 31.24 38.06
CA ALA A 130 11.05 31.85 36.75
C ALA A 130 9.76 31.76 35.93
N ARG A 131 9.08 30.61 35.92
CA ARG A 131 7.79 30.44 35.24
C ARG A 131 6.68 31.30 35.87
N ALA A 132 6.74 31.57 37.18
CA ALA A 132 5.80 32.47 37.84
C ALA A 132 6.06 33.94 37.46
N ALA A 133 7.32 34.37 37.42
CA ALA A 133 7.72 35.71 36.97
C ALA A 133 7.31 35.96 35.51
N TYR A 134 7.53 34.99 34.61
CA TYR A 134 7.09 35.09 33.22
C TYR A 134 5.57 35.28 33.09
N ARG A 135 4.78 34.50 33.84
CA ARG A 135 3.30 34.65 33.83
C ARG A 135 2.81 36.00 34.34
N ARG A 136 3.61 36.67 35.19
CA ARG A 136 3.32 38.04 35.65
C ARG A 136 3.86 39.12 34.70
N GLY A 137 4.58 38.74 33.64
CA GLY A 137 5.22 39.66 32.70
C GLY A 137 6.48 40.33 33.25
N GLU A 138 7.03 39.84 34.37
CA GLU A 138 8.22 40.40 35.03
C GLU A 138 9.53 40.03 34.33
N ILE A 139 9.51 38.97 33.53
CA ILE A 139 10.61 38.57 32.65
C ILE A 139 10.05 38.24 31.26
N SER A 140 10.85 38.50 30.24
CA SER A 140 10.59 38.13 28.86
C SER A 140 10.74 36.62 28.61
N VAL A 141 10.28 36.15 27.43
CA VAL A 141 10.51 34.76 26.97
C VAL A 141 12.00 34.45 26.86
N ASP A 142 12.80 35.41 26.37
CA ASP A 142 14.24 35.23 26.18
C ASP A 142 14.97 35.11 27.53
N GLU A 143 14.57 35.90 28.54
CA GLU A 143 15.10 35.79 29.90
C GLU A 143 14.69 34.48 30.58
N LEU A 144 13.44 34.03 30.38
CA LEU A 144 12.99 32.72 30.86
C LEU A 144 13.82 31.59 30.23
N GLN A 145 14.09 31.67 28.93
CA GLN A 145 14.93 30.71 28.22
C GLN A 145 16.37 30.74 28.75
N ALA A 146 16.93 31.92 28.98
CA ALA A 146 18.27 32.07 29.56
C ALA A 146 18.35 31.44 30.97
N VAL A 147 17.32 31.58 31.82
CA VAL A 147 17.26 30.93 33.13
C VAL A 147 17.26 29.40 32.99
N TRP A 148 16.45 28.85 32.08
CA TRP A 148 16.45 27.40 31.84
C TRP A 148 17.78 26.88 31.30
N GLN A 149 18.43 27.65 30.43
CA GLN A 149 19.75 27.31 29.92
C GLN A 149 20.79 27.25 31.06
N ARG A 150 20.75 28.22 31.97
CA ARG A 150 21.71 28.34 33.07
C ARG A 150 21.51 27.32 34.18
N VAL A 151 20.25 27.01 34.51
CA VAL A 151 19.90 26.09 35.61
C VAL A 151 19.95 24.63 35.17
N GLY A 152 19.64 24.34 33.90
CA GLY A 152 19.63 22.98 33.36
C GLY A 152 20.98 22.43 32.92
N GLY A 153 22.06 23.21 33.05
CA GLY A 153 23.35 22.85 32.46
C GLY A 153 23.26 22.72 30.94
N TRP A 154 22.49 23.59 30.29
CA TRP A 154 22.24 23.51 28.86
C TRP A 154 23.54 23.69 28.08
N ASP A 155 23.83 22.70 27.24
CA ASP A 155 24.95 22.73 26.32
C ASP A 155 24.41 22.97 24.88
N PRO A 156 24.80 24.06 24.20
CA PRO A 156 24.40 24.32 22.82
C PRO A 156 24.77 23.18 21.86
N VAL A 157 25.90 22.50 22.10
CA VAL A 157 26.33 21.36 21.30
C VAL A 157 25.36 20.19 21.50
N TRP A 158 24.91 19.96 22.73
CA TRP A 158 23.91 18.93 23.03
C TRP A 158 22.56 19.24 22.41
N ALA A 159 22.09 20.49 22.50
CA ALA A 159 20.84 20.91 21.89
C ALA A 159 20.85 20.72 20.37
N GLN A 160 21.97 21.07 19.72
CA GLN A 160 22.15 20.87 18.28
C GLN A 160 22.14 19.37 17.91
N ARG A 161 22.88 18.52 18.65
CA ARG A 161 22.88 17.06 18.43
C ARG A 161 21.50 16.44 18.68
N ALA A 162 20.79 16.87 19.71
CA ALA A 162 19.44 16.41 20.01
C ALA A 162 18.47 16.78 18.87
N HIS A 163 18.62 17.99 18.30
CA HIS A 163 17.86 18.42 17.13
C HIS A 163 18.17 17.57 15.89
N GLU A 164 19.45 17.31 15.61
CA GLU A 164 19.89 16.45 14.50
C GLU A 164 19.35 15.01 14.66
N LEU A 165 19.41 14.45 15.87
CA LEU A 165 18.82 13.15 16.17
C LEU A 165 17.30 13.14 15.98
N ALA A 166 16.61 14.20 16.39
CA ALA A 166 15.16 14.32 16.18
C ALA A 166 14.82 14.36 14.68
N LYS A 167 15.62 15.08 13.88
CA LYS A 167 15.48 15.11 12.42
C LYS A 167 15.72 13.72 11.81
N LEU A 168 16.79 13.04 12.16
CA LEU A 168 17.09 11.68 11.68
C LEU A 168 15.99 10.67 12.05
N ARG A 169 15.39 10.80 13.23
CA ARG A 169 14.22 9.97 13.61
C ARG A 169 13.00 10.27 12.75
N ALA A 170 12.74 11.54 12.46
CA ALA A 170 11.66 11.94 11.58
C ALA A 170 11.86 11.40 10.14
N ASP A 171 13.09 11.51 9.62
CA ASP A 171 13.47 10.99 8.31
C ASP A 171 13.36 9.45 8.26
N GLY A 172 13.79 8.76 9.33
CA GLY A 172 13.62 7.31 9.49
C GLY A 172 12.14 6.89 9.50
N ALA A 173 11.29 7.60 10.24
CA ALA A 173 9.85 7.34 10.27
C ALA A 173 9.19 7.57 8.90
N GLU A 174 9.62 8.60 8.16
CA GLU A 174 9.11 8.90 6.83
C GLU A 174 9.51 7.82 5.81
N THR A 175 10.78 7.41 5.78
CA THR A 175 11.25 6.34 4.90
C THR A 175 10.57 5.00 5.22
N TRP A 176 10.32 4.71 6.49
CA TRP A 176 9.52 3.55 6.90
C TRP A 176 8.09 3.57 6.35
N ARG A 177 7.40 4.72 6.43
CA ARG A 177 6.05 4.87 5.85
C ARG A 177 6.04 4.65 4.34
N ARG A 178 7.05 5.16 3.63
CA ARG A 178 7.19 4.95 2.19
C ARG A 178 7.40 3.47 1.86
N TYR A 179 8.23 2.78 2.64
CA TYR A 179 8.44 1.34 2.49
C TYR A 179 7.12 0.58 2.65
N GLU A 180 6.35 0.87 3.71
CA GLU A 180 5.05 0.22 3.93
C GLU A 180 4.08 0.43 2.76
N LEU A 181 4.03 1.66 2.20
CA LEU A 181 3.22 1.96 1.03
C LEU A 181 3.70 1.18 -0.22
N ALA A 182 5.01 1.13 -0.46
CA ALA A 182 5.57 0.38 -1.58
C ALA A 182 5.34 -1.14 -1.43
N ALA A 183 5.48 -1.68 -0.21
CA ALA A 183 5.20 -3.08 0.09
C ALA A 183 3.71 -3.43 -0.08
N LEU A 184 2.80 -2.51 0.28
CA LEU A 184 1.37 -2.69 -0.01
C LEU A 184 1.09 -2.69 -1.52
N ALA A 185 1.71 -1.79 -2.27
CA ALA A 185 1.57 -1.73 -3.72
C ALA A 185 2.10 -2.99 -4.41
N GLU A 186 3.27 -3.49 -3.99
CA GLU A 186 3.85 -4.75 -4.48
C GLU A 186 2.93 -5.94 -4.23
N ARG A 187 2.40 -6.09 -3.01
CA ARG A 187 1.43 -7.16 -2.69
C ARG A 187 0.18 -7.10 -3.57
N ALA A 188 -0.33 -5.89 -3.83
CA ALA A 188 -1.48 -5.70 -4.70
C ALA A 188 -1.16 -6.03 -6.16
N ALA A 189 0.02 -5.65 -6.66
CA ALA A 189 0.47 -5.98 -8.01
C ALA A 189 0.68 -7.49 -8.17
N ARG A 190 1.31 -8.15 -7.20
CA ARG A 190 1.49 -9.60 -7.15
C ARG A 190 0.14 -10.34 -7.23
N MET A 191 -0.84 -9.96 -6.42
CA MET A 191 -2.15 -10.60 -6.44
C MET A 191 -2.84 -10.44 -7.81
N ARG A 192 -2.69 -9.28 -8.46
CA ARG A 192 -3.23 -9.07 -9.82
C ARG A 192 -2.51 -9.95 -10.84
N ALA A 193 -1.18 -10.05 -10.77
CA ALA A 193 -0.40 -10.92 -11.63
C ALA A 193 -0.79 -12.40 -11.47
N ASP A 194 -0.93 -12.88 -10.22
CA ASP A 194 -1.34 -14.25 -9.92
C ASP A 194 -2.73 -14.56 -10.52
N VAL A 195 -3.70 -13.66 -10.33
CA VAL A 195 -5.05 -13.81 -10.91
C VAL A 195 -5.00 -13.82 -12.44
N ALA A 196 -4.24 -12.91 -13.05
CA ALA A 196 -4.13 -12.81 -14.51
C ALA A 196 -3.48 -14.07 -15.11
N VAL A 197 -2.44 -14.61 -14.48
CA VAL A 197 -1.78 -15.85 -14.91
C VAL A 197 -2.73 -17.05 -14.80
N ILE A 198 -3.48 -17.16 -13.71
CA ILE A 198 -4.48 -18.23 -13.55
C ILE A 198 -5.57 -18.12 -14.61
N ALA A 199 -6.09 -16.91 -14.86
CA ALA A 199 -7.10 -16.68 -15.87
C ALA A 199 -6.59 -17.00 -17.29
N ALA A 200 -5.34 -16.63 -17.61
CA ALA A 200 -4.72 -16.94 -18.89
C ALA A 200 -4.57 -18.45 -19.11
N ARG A 201 -4.18 -19.20 -18.07
CA ARG A 201 -4.11 -20.68 -18.13
C ARG A 201 -5.48 -21.30 -18.34
N ALA A 202 -6.47 -20.89 -17.55
CA ALA A 202 -7.84 -21.42 -17.67
C ALA A 202 -8.44 -21.19 -19.07
N LEU A 203 -8.24 -20.01 -19.64
CA LEU A 203 -8.70 -19.71 -21.00
C LEU A 203 -7.92 -20.46 -22.08
N ALA A 204 -6.63 -20.72 -21.87
CA ALA A 204 -5.85 -21.55 -22.77
C ALA A 204 -6.34 -23.02 -22.75
N ASP A 205 -6.65 -23.55 -21.57
CA ASP A 205 -7.22 -24.89 -21.43
C ASP A 205 -8.61 -24.97 -22.08
N GLU A 206 -9.47 -23.96 -21.89
CA GLU A 206 -10.79 -23.85 -22.53
C GLU A 206 -10.67 -23.78 -24.07
N ALA A 207 -9.72 -23.00 -24.58
CA ALA A 207 -9.46 -22.94 -26.02
C ALA A 207 -9.00 -24.28 -26.59
N ALA A 208 -8.19 -25.04 -25.84
CA ALA A 208 -7.75 -26.38 -26.23
C ALA A 208 -8.89 -27.41 -26.18
N GLU A 209 -9.80 -27.32 -25.20
CA GLU A 209 -11.02 -28.15 -25.14
C GLU A 209 -11.94 -27.85 -26.32
N ALA A 210 -12.25 -26.57 -26.58
CA ALA A 210 -13.12 -26.16 -27.68
C ALA A 210 -12.57 -26.56 -29.05
N ALA A 211 -11.25 -26.48 -29.25
CA ALA A 211 -10.61 -26.96 -30.47
C ALA A 211 -10.74 -28.48 -30.63
N ARG A 212 -10.60 -29.26 -29.54
CA ARG A 212 -10.80 -30.71 -29.58
C ARG A 212 -12.26 -31.08 -29.89
N GLU A 213 -13.23 -30.40 -29.28
CA GLU A 213 -14.65 -30.63 -29.55
C GLU A 213 -15.01 -30.34 -31.01
N ALA A 214 -14.51 -29.21 -31.56
CA ALA A 214 -14.67 -28.89 -32.96
C ALA A 214 -14.02 -29.93 -33.89
N GLU A 215 -12.84 -30.46 -33.56
CA GLU A 215 -12.23 -31.53 -34.37
C GLU A 215 -13.07 -32.82 -34.36
N LEU A 216 -13.61 -33.19 -33.20
CA LEU A 216 -14.43 -34.39 -33.05
C LEU A 216 -15.77 -34.29 -33.77
N SER A 217 -16.37 -33.10 -33.86
CA SER A 217 -17.63 -32.90 -34.60
C SER A 217 -17.49 -33.04 -36.12
N HIS A 218 -16.26 -32.93 -36.65
CA HIS A 218 -15.96 -33.08 -38.08
C HIS A 218 -15.55 -34.50 -38.47
N ARG A 219 -15.39 -35.42 -37.50
CA ARG A 219 -15.10 -36.83 -37.79
C ARG A 219 -16.42 -37.57 -38.10
N PRO A 220 -16.58 -38.13 -39.31
CA PRO A 220 -17.78 -38.85 -39.73
C PRO A 220 -17.94 -40.20 -39.03
#